data_AF-A0A1J5WK47-F1
#
_entry.id   AF-A0A1J5WK47-F1
#
_cell.length_a   1.000
_cell.length_b   1.000
_cell.length_c   1.000
_cell.angle_alpha   90.00
_cell.angle_beta   90.00
_cell.angle_gamma   90.00
#
_symmetry.space_group_name_H-M   'P 1'
#
loop_
_entity.id
_entity.type
_entity.pdbx_description
1 polymer ?
#
loop_
_entity_poly.entity_id
_entity_poly.type
_entity_poly.pdbx_seq_one_letter_code
_entity_poly.pdbx_strand_id
1 'polypeptide(L)'
;MLQISDRDEKKILEETYFEKQENTLLCGQHCLNNLLQQEIFDSAVLAEIGTELNRTENEISADRNTFSHVNEYGFFSSSVLEVALNGLSLHTKTLKREWFLANKNYFDNIEGLICNKSEHWFCLRKLGGVWLLLDSKKDSPVLVDSIHPFLAGGENTTTMAIHGLFPSCVHEKKIKEITDKYRGKRLGGSTEERDSDLIRAIRLSKFTK
;
A
#
# COMPACT_ATOMS: atom_id res chain seq x y z
N MET A 1 -5.89 -7.32 -17.74
CA MET A 1 -5.21 -8.00 -16.61
C MET A 1 -4.35 -9.12 -17.17
N LEU A 2 -3.16 -9.37 -16.60
CA LEU A 2 -2.38 -10.56 -16.93
C LEU A 2 -3.12 -11.79 -16.36
N GLN A 3 -3.47 -12.75 -17.22
CA GLN A 3 -4.05 -14.03 -16.79
C GLN A 3 -2.93 -14.92 -16.24
N ILE A 4 -2.56 -14.70 -14.98
CA ILE A 4 -1.47 -15.40 -14.31
C ILE A 4 -2.00 -16.75 -13.81
N SER A 5 -1.26 -17.83 -14.05
CA SER A 5 -1.66 -19.15 -13.53
C SER A 5 -1.59 -19.19 -12.01
N ASP A 6 -2.44 -19.98 -11.35
CA ASP A 6 -2.46 -20.13 -9.88
C ASP A 6 -1.07 -20.45 -9.30
N ARG A 7 -0.28 -21.25 -10.01
CA ARG A 7 1.11 -21.57 -9.63
C ARG A 7 2.01 -20.34 -9.60
N ASP A 8 1.94 -19.51 -10.64
CA ASP A 8 2.76 -18.30 -10.72
C ASP A 8 2.20 -17.18 -9.85
N GLU A 9 0.88 -17.13 -9.59
CA GLU A 9 0.30 -16.25 -8.57
C GLU A 9 0.88 -16.59 -7.20
N LYS A 10 0.84 -17.86 -6.79
CA LYS A 10 1.44 -18.31 -5.53
C LYS A 10 2.91 -17.91 -5.44
N LYS A 11 3.68 -18.09 -6.52
CA LYS A 11 5.08 -17.69 -6.57
C LYS A 11 5.26 -16.17 -6.43
N ILE A 12 4.40 -15.35 -7.03
CA ILE A 12 4.44 -13.89 -6.85
C ILE A 12 4.24 -13.53 -5.37
N LEU A 13 3.27 -14.17 -4.70
CA LEU A 13 3.00 -13.91 -3.28
C LEU A 13 4.19 -14.33 -2.39
N GLU A 14 4.84 -15.46 -2.68
CA GLU A 14 6.02 -15.94 -1.96
C GLU A 14 7.26 -15.07 -2.18
N GLU A 15 7.42 -14.47 -3.37
CA GLU A 15 8.54 -13.58 -3.70
C GLU A 15 8.28 -12.12 -3.29
N THR A 16 7.10 -11.80 -2.77
CA THR A 16 6.75 -10.45 -2.31
C THR A 16 7.27 -10.25 -0.89
N TYR A 17 7.97 -9.15 -0.65
CA TYR A 17 8.32 -8.76 0.71
C TYR A 17 7.04 -8.43 1.49
N PHE A 18 6.86 -9.07 2.63
CA PHE A 18 5.68 -8.89 3.46
C PHE A 18 6.00 -8.97 4.95
N GLU A 19 5.91 -7.82 5.62
CA GLU A 19 5.83 -7.71 7.06
C GLU A 19 4.38 -7.84 7.52
N LYS A 20 4.11 -8.98 8.14
CA LYS A 20 2.89 -9.21 8.91
C LYS A 20 3.02 -8.52 10.26
N GLN A 21 1.96 -7.83 10.67
CA GLN A 21 1.87 -7.32 12.03
C GLN A 21 1.19 -8.35 12.91
N GLU A 22 1.67 -8.45 14.15
CA GLU A 22 0.93 -9.12 15.22
C GLU A 22 -0.14 -8.16 15.78
N ASN A 23 -0.76 -8.50 16.92
CA ASN A 23 -1.79 -7.69 17.60
C ASN A 23 -1.25 -6.36 18.20
N THR A 24 -0.47 -5.59 17.42
CA THR A 24 0.07 -4.26 17.75
C THR A 24 -0.54 -3.19 16.84
N LEU A 25 -0.40 -1.90 17.19
CA LEU A 25 -0.83 -0.77 16.35
C LEU A 25 0.28 -0.23 15.43
N LEU A 26 1.37 -0.98 15.24
CA LEU A 26 2.51 -0.62 14.37
C LEU A 26 2.21 -0.74 12.86
N CYS A 27 0.93 -0.64 12.47
CA CYS A 27 0.50 -0.70 11.08
C CYS A 27 1.19 0.32 10.19
N GLY A 28 1.56 1.50 10.72
CA GLY A 28 2.31 2.51 9.98
C GLY A 28 3.71 2.04 9.57
N GLN A 29 4.45 1.39 10.47
CA GLN A 29 5.77 0.82 10.17
C GLN A 29 5.67 -0.23 9.06
N HIS A 30 4.83 -1.24 9.29
CA HIS A 30 4.66 -2.34 8.34
C HIS A 30 4.13 -1.85 6.99
N CYS A 31 3.25 -0.85 6.98
CA CYS A 31 2.77 -0.22 5.75
C CYS A 31 3.93 0.39 4.94
N LEU A 32 4.84 1.15 5.58
CA LEU A 32 6.00 1.75 4.92
C LEU A 32 6.97 0.70 4.39
N ASN A 33 7.34 -0.30 5.22
CA ASN A 33 8.29 -1.33 4.81
C ASN A 33 7.72 -2.24 3.70
N ASN A 34 6.44 -2.60 3.81
CA ASN A 34 5.73 -3.31 2.74
C ASN A 34 5.69 -2.50 1.44
N LEU A 35 5.43 -1.20 1.53
CA LEU A 35 5.42 -0.32 0.37
C LEU A 35 6.81 -0.27 -0.30
N LEU A 36 7.88 -0.19 0.50
CA LEU A 36 9.26 -0.09 0.02
C LEU A 36 9.88 -1.45 -0.32
N GLN A 37 9.17 -2.54 -0.01
CA GLN A 37 9.58 -3.93 -0.21
C GLN A 37 10.89 -4.30 0.53
N GLN A 38 11.17 -3.62 1.66
CA GLN A 38 12.38 -3.72 2.47
C GLN A 38 12.11 -3.24 3.91
N GLU A 39 12.85 -3.79 4.89
CA GLU A 39 12.85 -3.35 6.29
C GLU A 39 13.67 -2.06 6.45
N ILE A 40 13.08 -0.91 6.11
CA ILE A 40 13.77 0.40 6.16
C ILE A 40 13.48 1.14 7.47
N PHE A 41 12.25 1.07 7.95
CA PHE A 41 11.80 1.78 9.14
C PHE A 41 11.54 0.80 10.28
N ASP A 42 11.99 1.17 11.47
CA ASP A 42 11.53 0.58 12.72
C ASP A 42 10.64 1.58 13.48
N SER A 43 9.96 1.07 14.51
CA SER A 43 9.07 1.88 15.34
C SER A 43 9.77 3.00 16.10
N ALA A 44 11.06 2.85 16.43
CA ALA A 44 11.81 3.84 17.19
C ALA A 44 12.08 5.08 16.32
N VAL A 45 12.53 4.87 15.08
CA VAL A 45 12.74 5.95 14.10
C VAL A 45 11.44 6.71 13.82
N LEU A 46 10.32 6.00 13.66
CA LEU A 46 9.02 6.65 13.42
C LEU A 46 8.51 7.41 14.66
N ALA A 47 8.79 6.91 15.87
CA ALA A 47 8.47 7.60 17.11
C ALA A 47 9.30 8.88 17.30
N GLU A 48 10.58 8.88 16.91
CA GLU A 48 11.43 10.07 16.90
C GLU A 48 10.86 11.14 15.95
N ILE A 49 10.49 10.75 14.72
CA ILE A 49 9.85 11.66 13.75
C ILE A 49 8.57 12.28 14.36
N GLY A 50 7.71 11.46 14.94
CA GLY A 50 6.46 11.94 15.53
C GLY A 50 6.69 12.83 16.77
N THR A 51 7.71 12.56 17.57
CA THR A 51 8.09 13.40 18.71
C THR A 51 8.58 14.76 18.24
N GLU A 52 9.38 14.81 17.19
CA GLU A 52 9.89 16.06 16.63
C GLU A 52 8.79 16.90 15.97
N LEU A 53 7.84 16.26 15.29
CA LEU A 53 6.64 16.93 14.78
C LEU A 53 5.81 17.53 15.93
N ASN A 54 5.54 16.74 16.99
CA ASN A 54 4.82 17.24 18.16
C ASN A 54 5.55 18.44 18.79
N ARG A 55 6.89 18.39 18.90
CA ARG A 55 7.69 19.50 19.44
C ARG A 55 7.53 20.76 18.60
N THR A 56 7.69 20.64 17.29
CA THR A 56 7.62 21.77 16.35
C THR A 56 6.23 22.39 16.32
N GLU A 57 5.17 21.58 16.31
CA GLU A 57 3.79 22.08 16.30
C GLU A 57 3.39 22.71 17.64
N ASN A 58 3.87 22.18 18.77
CA ASN A 58 3.64 22.78 20.10
C ASN A 58 4.42 24.08 20.34
N GLU A 59 5.50 24.32 19.61
CA GLU A 59 6.21 25.61 19.61
C GLU A 59 5.43 26.69 18.84
N ILE A 60 4.66 26.28 17.82
CA ILE A 60 3.88 27.17 16.95
C ILE A 60 2.46 27.39 17.51
N SER A 61 1.87 26.37 18.14
CA SER A 61 0.50 26.40 18.64
C SER A 61 0.44 26.99 20.06
N ALA A 62 -0.49 27.94 20.27
CA ALA A 62 -0.83 28.43 21.61
C ALA A 62 -1.52 27.36 22.48
N ASP A 63 -2.07 26.32 21.84
CA ASP A 63 -2.69 25.17 22.49
C ASP A 63 -1.76 23.96 22.37
N ARG A 64 -1.07 23.64 23.47
CA ARG A 64 0.05 22.67 23.53
C ARG A 64 -0.39 21.20 23.55
N ASN A 65 -1.69 20.92 23.39
CA ASN A 65 -2.27 19.58 23.50
C ASN A 65 -3.11 19.18 22.28
N THR A 66 -3.08 19.94 21.19
CA THR A 66 -3.96 19.70 20.04
C THR A 66 -3.44 18.59 19.10
N PHE A 67 -2.12 18.35 19.08
CA PHE A 67 -1.48 17.46 18.12
C PHE A 67 -0.82 16.26 18.81
N SER A 68 -1.20 15.05 18.40
CA SER A 68 -0.61 13.80 18.86
C SER A 68 -0.28 12.92 17.64
N HIS A 69 0.95 13.00 17.15
CA HIS A 69 1.38 12.23 15.97
C HIS A 69 1.75 10.78 16.25
N VAL A 70 1.92 10.42 17.52
CA VAL A 70 2.21 9.06 18.01
C VAL A 70 1.30 8.83 19.21
N ASN A 71 0.52 7.75 19.22
CA ASN A 71 -0.25 7.36 20.41
C ASN A 71 0.52 6.33 21.27
N GLU A 72 0.04 6.12 22.50
CA GLU A 72 0.66 5.19 23.48
C GLU A 72 0.75 3.73 23.01
N TYR A 73 0.04 3.38 21.94
CA TYR A 73 -0.01 2.03 21.37
C TYR A 73 0.82 1.88 20.08
N GLY A 74 1.47 2.95 19.60
CA GLY A 74 2.34 2.93 18.42
C GLY A 74 1.64 3.23 17.09
N PHE A 75 0.43 3.80 17.10
CA PHE A 75 -0.19 4.33 15.88
C PHE A 75 0.49 5.65 15.48
N PHE A 76 0.88 5.74 14.23
CA PHE A 76 1.52 6.91 13.63
C PHE A 76 0.51 7.69 12.77
N SER A 77 0.51 9.02 12.89
CA SER A 77 -0.31 9.88 12.03
C SER A 77 0.20 9.89 10.58
N SER A 78 -0.63 10.40 9.65
CA SER A 78 -0.19 10.56 8.25
C SER A 78 1.07 11.39 8.12
N SER A 79 1.19 12.47 8.91
CA SER A 79 2.35 13.38 8.87
C SER A 79 3.67 12.66 9.17
N VAL A 80 3.66 11.67 10.08
CA VAL A 80 4.86 10.85 10.36
C VAL A 80 5.26 10.03 9.14
N LEU A 81 4.29 9.37 8.50
CA LEU A 81 4.53 8.60 7.28
C LEU A 81 5.02 9.48 6.14
N GLU A 82 4.48 10.69 6.01
CA GLU A 82 4.90 11.67 4.99
C GLU A 82 6.34 12.15 5.20
N VAL A 83 6.72 12.49 6.42
CA VAL A 83 8.10 12.89 6.74
C VAL A 83 9.08 11.75 6.49
N ALA A 84 8.72 10.52 6.90
CA ALA A 84 9.53 9.33 6.66
C ALA A 84 9.78 9.10 5.16
N LEU A 85 8.73 9.18 4.33
CA LEU A 85 8.82 9.04 2.88
C LEU A 85 9.61 10.18 2.23
N ASN A 86 9.42 11.42 2.68
CA ASN A 86 10.15 12.57 2.17
C ASN A 86 11.67 12.42 2.38
N GLY A 87 12.10 11.79 3.48
CA GLY A 87 13.50 11.45 3.73
C GLY A 87 14.12 10.53 2.65
N LEU A 88 13.28 9.79 1.91
CA LEU A 88 13.66 8.93 0.78
C LEU A 88 13.38 9.58 -0.59
N SER A 89 13.11 10.89 -0.63
CA SER A 89 12.64 11.59 -1.84
C SER A 89 11.36 11.01 -2.45
N LEU A 90 10.50 10.44 -1.60
CA LEU A 90 9.16 10.00 -1.96
C LEU A 90 8.13 10.99 -1.41
N HIS A 91 7.23 11.45 -2.27
CA HIS A 91 6.23 12.46 -1.92
C HIS A 91 4.82 11.88 -1.94
N THR A 92 3.98 12.31 -1.01
CA THR A 92 2.58 11.89 -0.94
C THR A 92 1.66 12.91 -1.62
N LYS A 93 0.59 12.41 -2.23
CA LYS A 93 -0.55 13.23 -2.66
C LYS A 93 -1.84 12.57 -2.23
N THR A 94 -2.54 13.20 -1.29
CA THR A 94 -3.88 12.77 -0.88
C THR A 94 -4.86 12.87 -2.04
N LEU A 95 -5.54 11.77 -2.31
CA LEU A 95 -6.50 11.63 -3.40
C LEU A 95 -7.91 11.87 -2.88
N LYS A 96 -8.67 12.65 -3.66
CA LYS A 96 -10.12 12.81 -3.47
C LYS A 96 -10.87 12.04 -4.53
N ARG A 97 -12.05 11.53 -4.18
CA ARG A 97 -12.88 10.68 -5.07
C ARG A 97 -13.19 11.37 -6.40
N GLU A 98 -13.61 12.63 -6.34
CA GLU A 98 -13.95 13.45 -7.49
C GLU A 98 -12.74 13.69 -8.42
N TRP A 99 -11.55 13.81 -7.82
CA TRP A 99 -10.32 14.00 -8.56
C TRP A 99 -9.91 12.75 -9.33
N PHE A 100 -10.08 11.57 -8.71
CA PHE A 100 -9.82 10.29 -9.35
C PHE A 100 -10.67 10.07 -10.62
N LEU A 101 -11.98 10.32 -10.54
CA LEU A 101 -12.90 10.10 -11.67
C LEU A 101 -12.54 10.95 -12.90
N ALA A 102 -11.99 12.14 -12.67
CA ALA A 102 -11.56 13.07 -13.71
C ALA A 102 -10.16 12.77 -14.29
N ASN A 103 -9.32 11.98 -13.60
CA ASN A 103 -7.89 11.83 -13.93
C ASN A 103 -7.47 10.36 -14.00
N LYS A 104 -8.16 9.53 -14.80
CA LYS A 104 -7.89 8.07 -14.86
C LYS A 104 -6.46 7.73 -15.29
N ASN A 105 -5.93 8.44 -16.28
CA ASN A 105 -4.57 8.28 -16.81
C ASN A 105 -3.46 8.65 -15.82
N TYR A 106 -3.79 9.37 -14.74
CA TYR A 106 -2.83 9.70 -13.70
C TYR A 106 -2.16 8.47 -13.08
N PHE A 107 -2.94 7.38 -12.94
CA PHE A 107 -2.51 6.18 -12.23
C PHE A 107 -1.67 5.24 -13.06
N ASP A 108 -1.47 5.52 -14.35
CA ASP A 108 -0.66 4.69 -15.24
C ASP A 108 0.80 4.63 -14.77
N ASN A 109 1.28 5.74 -14.22
CA ASN A 109 2.65 5.92 -13.72
C ASN A 109 2.74 5.87 -12.18
N ILE A 110 1.64 5.57 -11.48
CA ILE A 110 1.66 5.37 -10.04
C ILE A 110 1.99 3.91 -9.76
N GLU A 111 2.91 3.71 -8.83
CA GLU A 111 3.34 2.37 -8.41
C GLU A 111 3.08 2.09 -6.94
N GLY A 112 2.70 3.10 -6.16
CA GLY A 112 2.48 2.96 -4.72
C GLY A 112 1.28 3.80 -4.26
N LEU A 113 0.45 3.20 -3.42
CA LEU A 113 -0.62 3.87 -2.68
C LEU A 113 -0.49 3.52 -1.20
N ILE A 114 -0.72 4.49 -0.33
CA ILE A 114 -0.97 4.25 1.09
C ILE A 114 -2.45 4.54 1.36
N CYS A 115 -3.11 3.65 2.08
CA CYS A 115 -4.49 3.79 2.48
C CYS A 115 -4.59 3.79 4.01
N ASN A 116 -5.44 4.66 4.55
CA ASN A 116 -5.97 4.57 5.90
C ASN A 116 -7.44 4.18 5.82
N LYS A 117 -7.86 3.10 6.46
CA LYS A 117 -9.28 2.77 6.65
C LYS A 117 -9.53 2.54 8.12
N SER A 118 -10.34 3.39 8.76
CA SER A 118 -10.70 3.26 10.18
C SER A 118 -9.47 3.09 11.09
N GLU A 119 -8.54 4.04 11.01
CA GLU A 119 -7.29 4.06 11.82
C GLU A 119 -6.39 2.83 11.59
N HIS A 120 -6.37 2.33 10.37
CA HIS A 120 -5.49 1.24 9.96
C HIS A 120 -4.77 1.57 8.66
N TRP A 121 -3.44 1.57 8.71
CA TRP A 121 -2.58 1.79 7.55
C TRP A 121 -2.29 0.49 6.82
N PHE A 122 -2.44 0.52 5.49
CA PHE A 122 -2.01 -0.54 4.59
C PHE A 122 -1.62 0.07 3.24
N CYS A 123 -0.94 -0.67 2.38
CA CYS A 123 -0.50 -0.14 1.09
C CYS A 123 -0.90 -1.04 -0.08
N LEU A 124 -0.95 -0.40 -1.26
CA LEU A 124 -0.94 -1.11 -2.53
C LEU A 124 0.38 -0.80 -3.24
N ARG A 125 1.07 -1.83 -3.71
CA ARG A 125 2.34 -1.70 -4.42
C ARG A 125 2.24 -2.42 -5.76
N LYS A 126 2.67 -1.75 -6.83
CA LYS A 126 2.77 -2.31 -8.17
C LYS A 126 4.18 -2.88 -8.34
N LEU A 127 4.28 -4.19 -8.52
CA LEU A 127 5.55 -4.91 -8.72
C LEU A 127 5.46 -5.72 -10.00
N GLY A 128 6.44 -5.63 -10.90
CA GLY A 128 6.37 -6.34 -12.18
C GLY A 128 5.11 -6.03 -13.01
N GLY A 129 4.44 -4.90 -12.76
CA GLY A 129 3.21 -4.50 -13.44
C GLY A 129 1.92 -5.15 -12.91
N VAL A 130 1.98 -5.93 -11.82
CA VAL A 130 0.79 -6.38 -11.09
C VAL A 130 0.62 -5.59 -9.79
N TRP A 131 -0.61 -5.42 -9.35
CA TRP A 131 -0.91 -4.75 -8.08
C TRP A 131 -1.07 -5.76 -6.96
N LEU A 132 -0.40 -5.49 -5.84
CA LEU A 132 -0.48 -6.25 -4.61
C LEU A 132 -1.05 -5.37 -3.52
N LEU A 133 -2.05 -5.87 -2.81
CA LEU A 133 -2.54 -5.33 -1.55
C LEU A 133 -1.71 -5.94 -0.41
N LEU A 134 -1.04 -5.06 0.34
CA LEU A 134 -0.15 -5.40 1.44
C LEU A 134 -0.73 -4.82 2.74
N ASP A 135 -1.66 -5.59 3.31
CA ASP A 135 -2.29 -5.30 4.59
C ASP A 135 -1.66 -6.20 5.64
N SER A 136 -0.88 -5.60 6.54
CA SER A 136 -0.12 -6.31 7.57
C SER A 136 -0.99 -7.14 8.51
N LYS A 137 -2.31 -6.87 8.61
CA LYS A 137 -3.25 -7.69 9.39
C LYS A 137 -3.63 -9.00 8.71
N LYS A 138 -3.18 -9.23 7.48
CA LYS A 138 -3.41 -10.47 6.73
C LYS A 138 -2.29 -11.47 6.91
N ASP A 139 -2.62 -12.70 6.58
CA ASP A 139 -1.64 -13.79 6.54
C ASP A 139 -0.69 -13.70 5.34
N SER A 140 -1.08 -13.02 4.26
CA SER A 140 -0.27 -12.91 3.05
C SER A 140 -0.64 -11.67 2.21
N PRO A 141 0.24 -11.27 1.28
CA PRO A 141 -0.11 -10.38 0.18
C PRO A 141 -1.32 -10.89 -0.61
N VAL A 142 -2.06 -9.97 -1.23
CA VAL A 142 -3.21 -10.29 -2.08
C VAL A 142 -3.05 -9.64 -3.44
N LEU A 143 -3.09 -10.44 -4.51
CA LEU A 143 -3.07 -9.91 -5.87
C LEU A 143 -4.42 -9.24 -6.19
N VAL A 144 -4.42 -7.99 -6.66
CA VAL A 144 -5.65 -7.24 -6.98
C VAL A 144 -5.73 -6.84 -8.45
N ASP A 145 -6.95 -6.85 -8.99
CA ASP A 145 -7.20 -6.56 -10.42
C ASP A 145 -7.21 -5.07 -10.74
N SER A 146 -7.63 -4.30 -9.75
CA SER A 146 -7.83 -2.87 -9.88
C SER A 146 -7.60 -2.19 -8.54
N ILE A 147 -7.00 -1.00 -8.62
CA ILE A 147 -6.86 -0.09 -7.49
C ILE A 147 -8.12 0.76 -7.29
N HIS A 148 -9.08 0.79 -8.22
CA HIS A 148 -10.26 1.65 -8.16
C HIS A 148 -11.05 1.57 -6.84
N PRO A 149 -11.25 0.38 -6.22
CA PRO A 149 -11.95 0.30 -4.92
C PRO A 149 -11.26 1.10 -3.81
N PHE A 150 -9.94 1.30 -3.90
CA PHE A 150 -9.11 1.97 -2.90
C PHE A 150 -8.96 3.47 -3.18
N LEU A 151 -9.20 3.91 -4.42
CA LEU A 151 -9.06 5.32 -4.81
C LEU A 151 -10.28 6.18 -4.47
N ALA A 152 -11.44 5.54 -4.29
CA ALA A 152 -12.70 6.24 -4.20
C ALA A 152 -13.05 6.75 -2.79
N GLY A 153 -12.28 6.40 -1.76
CA GLY A 153 -12.52 6.81 -0.36
C GLY A 153 -13.95 6.52 0.09
N GLY A 154 -14.19 5.35 0.70
CA GLY A 154 -15.43 5.17 1.49
C GLY A 154 -15.47 6.13 2.68
N GLU A 155 -16.57 6.15 3.43
CA GLU A 155 -16.57 6.82 4.74
C GLU A 155 -15.36 6.34 5.57
N ASN A 156 -14.65 7.27 6.19
CA ASN A 156 -13.45 7.02 7.00
C ASN A 156 -12.28 6.34 6.25
N THR A 157 -12.15 6.56 4.95
CA THR A 157 -11.00 6.09 4.16
C THR A 157 -10.25 7.26 3.51
N THR A 158 -8.93 7.30 3.72
CA THR A 158 -8.03 8.24 3.05
C THR A 158 -7.02 7.47 2.21
N THR A 159 -6.74 7.92 0.99
CA THR A 159 -5.74 7.30 0.12
C THR A 159 -4.74 8.33 -0.38
N MET A 160 -3.46 8.02 -0.26
CA MET A 160 -2.34 8.84 -0.71
C MET A 160 -1.63 8.14 -1.87
N ALA A 161 -1.50 8.80 -3.01
CA ALA A 161 -0.61 8.37 -4.07
C ALA A 161 0.84 8.71 -3.73
N ILE A 162 1.75 7.79 -4.00
CA ILE A 162 3.18 7.96 -3.73
C ILE A 162 3.90 8.27 -5.03
N HIS A 163 4.68 9.34 -5.00
CA HIS A 163 5.45 9.88 -6.11
C HIS A 163 6.95 9.78 -5.81
N GLY A 164 7.74 9.58 -6.87
CA GLY A 164 9.19 9.44 -6.78
C GLY A 164 9.65 8.05 -7.22
N LEU A 165 10.95 7.81 -7.11
CA LEU A 165 11.56 6.54 -7.50
C LEU A 165 11.66 5.65 -6.27
N PHE A 166 10.98 4.52 -6.31
CA PHE A 166 11.09 3.53 -5.25
C PHE A 166 12.50 2.93 -5.19
N PRO A 167 12.98 2.56 -3.99
CA PRO A 167 14.25 1.85 -3.86
C PRO A 167 14.25 0.57 -4.70
N SER A 168 15.40 0.27 -5.34
CA SER A 168 15.53 -1.01 -6.04
C SER A 168 15.44 -2.16 -5.04
N CYS A 169 14.57 -3.13 -5.29
CA CYS A 169 14.45 -4.33 -4.47
C CYS A 169 14.58 -5.60 -5.33
N VAL A 170 15.07 -6.68 -4.72
CA VAL A 170 15.23 -7.98 -5.38
C VAL A 170 13.86 -8.62 -5.69
N HIS A 171 12.89 -8.41 -4.81
CA HIS A 171 11.51 -8.91 -4.93
C HIS A 171 10.86 -8.46 -6.24
N GLU A 172 10.97 -7.18 -6.59
CA GLU A 172 10.41 -6.64 -7.83
C GLU A 172 11.02 -7.28 -9.08
N LYS A 173 12.34 -7.50 -9.09
CA LYS A 173 13.03 -8.15 -10.23
C LYS A 173 12.49 -9.55 -10.47
N LYS A 174 12.38 -10.36 -9.41
CA LYS A 174 11.85 -11.73 -9.50
C LYS A 174 10.38 -11.76 -9.92
N ILE A 175 9.55 -10.87 -9.37
CA ILE A 175 8.13 -10.74 -9.76
C ILE A 175 8.02 -10.30 -11.23
N LYS A 176 8.89 -9.39 -11.68
CA LYS A 176 8.95 -8.97 -13.08
C LYS A 176 9.30 -10.14 -14.01
N GLU A 177 10.25 -11.00 -13.66
CA GLU A 177 10.57 -12.21 -14.44
C GLU A 177 9.37 -13.16 -14.57
N ILE A 178 8.58 -13.32 -13.50
CA ILE A 178 7.37 -14.14 -13.53
C ILE A 178 6.31 -13.52 -14.43
N THR A 179 6.03 -12.24 -14.25
CA THR A 179 4.97 -11.50 -14.96
C THR A 179 5.29 -11.27 -16.44
N ASP A 180 6.57 -11.14 -16.81
CA ASP A 180 7.01 -10.98 -18.20
C ASP A 180 6.61 -12.19 -19.07
N LYS A 181 6.48 -13.41 -18.51
CA LYS A 181 5.95 -14.59 -19.22
C LYS A 181 4.54 -14.41 -19.79
N TYR A 182 3.77 -13.50 -19.18
CA TYR A 182 2.37 -13.24 -19.50
C TYR A 182 2.19 -11.98 -20.34
N ARG A 183 3.24 -11.15 -20.47
CA ARG A 183 3.23 -9.96 -21.33
C ARG A 183 3.36 -10.40 -22.79
N GLY A 184 2.23 -10.48 -23.50
CA GLY A 184 2.17 -10.79 -24.93
C GLY A 184 1.25 -11.97 -25.32
N LYS A 185 0.70 -12.72 -24.37
CA LYS A 185 -0.32 -13.75 -24.66
C LYS A 185 -1.71 -13.11 -24.74
N ARG A 186 -2.27 -12.99 -25.95
CA ARG A 186 -3.68 -12.63 -26.15
C ARG A 186 -4.58 -13.85 -25.88
N LEU A 187 -5.63 -13.57 -25.12
CA LEU A 187 -6.83 -14.33 -24.75
C LEU A 187 -7.17 -15.61 -25.55
N GLY A 188 -7.34 -16.70 -24.82
CA GLY A 188 -8.14 -17.86 -25.21
C GLY A 188 -8.70 -18.49 -23.94
N GLY A 189 -9.88 -18.03 -23.49
CA GLY A 189 -10.37 -18.34 -22.15
C GLY A 189 -11.15 -19.65 -22.05
N SER A 190 -10.76 -20.49 -21.10
CA SER A 190 -11.36 -21.80 -20.75
C SER A 190 -12.34 -21.72 -19.57
N THR A 191 -13.10 -22.78 -19.34
CA THR A 191 -14.17 -22.87 -18.32
C THR A 191 -13.67 -22.71 -16.88
N GLU A 192 -12.47 -23.21 -16.58
CA GLU A 192 -11.84 -23.13 -15.25
C GLU A 192 -11.44 -21.68 -14.89
N GLU A 193 -11.20 -20.83 -15.89
CA GLU A 193 -10.84 -19.42 -15.69
C GLU A 193 -11.99 -18.60 -15.09
N ARG A 194 -13.24 -18.95 -15.40
CA ARG A 194 -14.41 -18.23 -14.89
C ARG A 194 -14.60 -18.43 -13.40
N ASP A 195 -14.24 -19.61 -12.88
CA ASP A 195 -14.36 -19.94 -11.47
C ASP A 195 -13.27 -19.25 -10.62
N SER A 196 -12.05 -19.12 -11.15
CA SER A 196 -10.97 -18.39 -10.48
C SER A 196 -11.25 -16.89 -10.38
N ASP A 197 -11.75 -16.27 -11.45
CA ASP A 197 -12.17 -14.86 -11.46
C ASP A 197 -13.31 -14.58 -10.47
N LEU A 198 -14.28 -15.49 -10.35
CA LEU A 198 -15.36 -15.43 -9.37
C LEU A 198 -14.83 -15.50 -7.93
N ILE A 199 -13.90 -16.41 -7.65
CA ILE A 199 -13.27 -16.53 -6.32
C ILE A 199 -12.49 -15.25 -5.96
N ARG A 200 -11.80 -14.66 -6.94
CA ARG A 200 -11.05 -13.42 -6.76
C ARG A 200 -11.95 -12.22 -6.51
N ALA A 201 -13.04 -12.09 -7.25
CA ALA A 201 -14.06 -11.07 -7.01
C ALA A 201 -14.72 -11.20 -5.63
N ILE A 202 -14.99 -12.43 -5.17
CA ILE A 202 -15.51 -12.69 -3.82
C ILE A 202 -14.49 -12.28 -2.75
N ARG A 203 -13.20 -12.62 -2.92
CA ARG A 203 -12.15 -12.16 -2.01
C ARG A 203 -12.15 -10.63 -1.91
N LEU A 204 -12.21 -9.92 -3.05
CA LEU A 204 -12.24 -8.45 -3.10
C LEU A 204 -13.49 -7.84 -2.45
N SER A 205 -14.66 -8.46 -2.59
CA SER A 205 -15.92 -7.98 -1.97
C SER A 205 -15.90 -7.97 -0.44
N LYS A 206 -15.02 -8.77 0.19
CA LYS A 206 -14.83 -8.77 1.64
C LYS A 206 -14.03 -7.56 2.16
N PHE A 207 -13.43 -6.78 1.25
CA PHE A 207 -12.66 -5.57 1.58
C PHE A 207 -13.48 -4.28 1.52
N THR A 208 -14.59 -4.32 0.79
CA THR A 208 -15.48 -3.18 0.55
C THR A 208 -16.62 -3.06 1.58
N LYS A 209 -16.59 -3.85 2.65
CA LYS A 209 -17.48 -3.70 3.81
C LYS A 209 -16.73 -3.11 4.99
#